data_AF-A0A968P974-F1
#
_entry.id   AF-A0A968P974-F1
#
_cell.length_a   1.000
_cell.length_b   1.000
_cell.length_c   1.000
_cell.angle_alpha   90.00
_cell.angle_beta   90.00
_cell.angle_gamma   90.00
#
_symmetry.space_group_name_H-M   'P 1'
#
loop_
_entity.id
_entity.type
_entity.pdbx_description
1 polymer ?
#
loop_
_entity_poly.entity_id
_entity_poly.type
_entity_poly.pdbx_seq_one_letter_code
_entity_poly.pdbx_strand_id
1 'polypeptide(L)' 'MPLIVQKYGGSSVADVEKLRQVAARIVATREQGADVVAVVSAMG' A
#
# COMPACT_ATOMS: atom_id res chain seq x y z
N MET A 1 -1.02 -14.43 -12.84
CA MET A 1 -1.17 -13.11 -12.22
C MET A 1 -1.62 -13.34 -10.78
N PRO A 2 -0.73 -13.28 -9.78
CA PRO A 2 -1.08 -13.51 -8.36
C PRO A 2 -1.93 -12.37 -7.80
N LEU A 3 -2.81 -12.68 -6.84
CA LEU A 3 -3.59 -11.69 -6.09
C LEU A 3 -2.94 -11.47 -4.71
N ILE A 4 -2.51 -10.25 -4.44
CA ILE A 4 -1.84 -9.87 -3.18
C ILE A 4 -2.71 -8.87 -2.42
N VAL A 5 -2.90 -9.13 -1.13
CA VAL A 5 -3.53 -8.19 -0.21
C VAL A 5 -2.45 -7.52 0.63
N GLN A 6 -2.43 -6.18 0.62
CA GLN A 6 -1.49 -5.38 1.41
C GLN A 6 -2.26 -4.58 2.47
N LYS A 7 -1.92 -4.75 3.74
CA LYS A 7 -2.50 -3.99 4.84
C LYS A 7 -1.51 -2.96 5.37
N TYR A 8 -1.97 -1.72 5.50
CA TYR A 8 -1.22 -0.61 6.07
C TYR A 8 -1.94 -0.10 7.32
N GLY A 9 -1.24 -0.09 8.46
CA GLY A 9 -1.77 0.47 9.71
C GLY A 9 -1.71 2.00 9.72
N GLY A 10 -2.37 2.64 10.69
CA GLY A 10 -2.41 4.10 10.80
C GLY A 10 -1.03 4.75 10.77
N SER A 11 -0.05 4.14 11.46
CA SER A 11 1.31 4.66 11.54
C SER A 11 2.04 4.64 10.19
N SER A 12 1.60 3.78 9.27
CA SER A 12 2.11 3.67 7.89
C SER A 12 1.45 4.68 6.95
N VAL A 13 0.40 5.38 7.38
CA VAL A 13 -0.33 6.39 6.61
C VAL A 13 -0.49 7.69 7.42
N ALA A 14 0.35 7.92 8.43
CA ALA A 14 0.19 9.01 9.39
C ALA A 14 0.38 10.42 8.76
N ASP A 15 1.07 10.51 7.64
CA ASP A 15 1.35 11.76 6.95
C ASP A 15 1.43 11.55 5.43
N VAL A 16 1.52 12.67 4.69
CA VAL A 16 1.53 12.66 3.22
C VAL A 16 2.77 11.98 2.66
N GLU A 17 3.92 12.07 3.33
CA GLU A 17 5.14 11.41 2.88
C GLU A 17 5.00 9.89 2.97
N LYS A 18 4.50 9.39 4.09
CA LYS A 18 4.20 7.97 4.29
C LYS A 18 3.15 7.45 3.32
N LEU A 19 2.11 8.23 3.03
CA LEU A 19 1.13 7.88 1.99
C LEU A 19 1.80 7.70 0.61
N ARG A 20 2.73 8.58 0.23
CA ARG A 20 3.51 8.42 -1.02
C ARG A 20 4.36 7.16 -1.00
N GLN A 21 4.99 6.84 0.14
CA GLN A 21 5.78 5.61 0.29
C GLN A 21 4.89 4.35 0.18
N VAL A 22 3.69 4.36 0.75
CA VAL A 22 2.69 3.28 0.62
C VAL A 22 2.26 3.12 -0.84
N ALA A 23 1.96 4.22 -1.53
CA ALA A 23 1.61 4.18 -2.95
C ALA A 23 2.72 3.58 -3.81
N ALA A 24 3.98 3.98 -3.58
CA ALA A 24 5.13 3.44 -4.29
C ALA A 24 5.29 1.91 -4.08
N ARG A 25 5.02 1.41 -2.87
CA ARG A 25 5.06 -0.04 -2.58
C ARG A 25 3.96 -0.81 -3.32
N ILE A 26 2.75 -0.25 -3.39
CA ILE A 26 1.63 -0.85 -4.12
C ILE A 26 1.97 -0.93 -5.61
N VAL A 27 2.48 0.17 -6.19
CA VAL A 27 2.88 0.22 -7.61
C VAL A 27 3.99 -0.78 -7.90
N ALA A 28 5.06 -0.82 -7.10
CA ALA A 28 6.15 -1.77 -7.27
C ALA A 28 5.66 -3.23 -7.26
N THR A 29 4.65 -3.55 -6.45
CA THR A 29 4.06 -4.89 -6.41
C THR A 29 3.22 -5.18 -7.65
N ARG A 30 2.48 -4.18 -8.14
CA ARG A 30 1.74 -4.28 -9.41
C ARG A 30 2.68 -4.51 -10.60
N GLU A 31 3.81 -3.79 -10.64
CA GLU A 31 4.83 -3.91 -11.69
C GLU A 31 5.49 -5.30 -11.73
N GLN A 32 5.52 -6.02 -10.60
CA GLN A 32 5.95 -7.42 -10.53
C GLN A 32 4.91 -8.41 -11.09
N GLY A 33 3.79 -7.92 -11.64
CA GLY A 33 2.76 -8.72 -12.29
C GLY A 33 1.68 -9.25 -11.35
N ALA A 34 1.54 -8.69 -10.14
CA ALA A 34 0.45 -9.01 -9.21
C ALA A 34 -0.76 -8.08 -9.39
N ASP A 35 -1.96 -8.58 -9.14
CA ASP A 35 -3.12 -7.74 -8.80
C ASP A 35 -3.07 -7.41 -7.31
N VAL A 36 -3.34 -6.16 -6.94
CA VAL A 36 -3.16 -5.70 -5.55
C VAL A 36 -4.47 -5.16 -4.99
N VAL A 37 -4.87 -5.65 -3.83
CA VAL A 37 -5.91 -5.08 -2.98
C VAL A 37 -5.26 -4.45 -1.76
N ALA A 38 -5.43 -3.15 -1.58
CA ALA A 38 -4.88 -2.43 -0.43
C ALA A 38 -5.96 -2.16 0.62
N VAL A 39 -5.66 -2.45 1.88
CA VAL A 39 -6.50 -2.11 3.05
C VAL A 39 -5.72 -1.13 3.92
N VAL A 40 -6.30 0.04 4.17
CA VAL A 40 -5.69 1.09 4.99
C VAL A 40 -6.56 1.40 6.20
N SER A 41 -5.93 1.58 7.36
CA SER A 41 -6.58 2.16 8.54
C SER A 41 -6.69 3.69 8.40
N ALA A 42 -7.47 4.32 9.29
CA ALA A 42 -7.43 5.77 9.43
C ALA A 42 -6.00 6.27 9.78
N MET A 43 -5.69 7.50 9.39
CA MET A 43 -4.39 8.13 9.65
C MET A 43 -4.15 8.28 11.16
N GLY A 44 -2.95 7.92 11.65
CA GLY A 44 -2.58 8.02 13.06
C GLY A 44 -1.18 7.53 13.37
#